data_AF-A0A1G0ZI50-F1
#
_entry.id   AF-A0A1G0ZI50-F1
#
_cell.length_a   1.000
_cell.length_b   1.000
_cell.length_c   1.000
_cell.angle_alpha   90.00
_cell.angle_beta   90.00
_cell.angle_gamma   90.00
#
_symmetry.space_group_name_H-M   'P 1'
#
loop_
_entity.id
_entity.type
_entity.pdbx_description
1 polymer ?
#
loop_
_entity_poly.entity_id
_entity_poly.type
_entity_poly.pdbx_seq_one_letter_code
_entity_poly.pdbx_strand_id
1 'polypeptide(L)' 'MNITAEKVVSEALDLPPALRALVAEKLIESLDLTEVPELSAKWKNEIRLRCIQIDRGAVKLRDAETVFAKAYASLV' A
#
# COMPACT_ATOMS: atom_id res chain seq x y z
N MET A 1 25.73 -12.62 5.25
CA MET A 1 25.78 -13.49 4.06
C MET A 1 25.63 -12.61 2.83
N ASN A 2 26.58 -12.65 1.89
CA ASN A 2 26.45 -11.93 0.62
C ASN A 2 25.68 -12.83 -0.36
N ILE A 3 24.40 -12.57 -0.58
CA ILE A 3 23.60 -13.24 -1.61
C ILE A 3 23.84 -12.50 -2.92
N THR A 4 24.28 -13.22 -3.95
CA THR A 4 24.44 -12.64 -5.29
C THR A 4 23.22 -12.93 -6.14
N ALA A 5 22.95 -12.09 -7.14
CA ALA A 5 21.82 -12.28 -8.05
C ALA A 5 21.89 -13.63 -8.77
N GLU A 6 23.10 -14.07 -9.14
CA GLU A 6 23.35 -15.34 -9.80
C GLU A 6 22.93 -16.53 -8.93
N LYS A 7 23.19 -16.46 -7.62
CA LYS A 7 22.77 -17.50 -6.68
C LYS A 7 21.23 -17.58 -6.58
N VAL A 8 20.57 -16.42 -6.49
CA VAL A 8 19.10 -16.35 -6.44
C VAL A 8 18.47 -16.93 -7.71
N VAL A 9 19.03 -16.58 -8.87
CA VAL A 9 18.57 -17.11 -10.16
C VAL A 9 18.77 -18.63 -10.23
N SER A 10 19.95 -19.12 -9.83
CA SER A 10 20.25 -20.56 -9.82
C SER A 10 19.25 -21.33 -8.95
N GLU A 11 19.05 -20.90 -7.71
CA GLU A 11 18.13 -21.57 -6.78
C GLU A 11 16.66 -21.48 -7.25
N ALA A 12 16.27 -20.35 -7.85
CA ALA A 12 14.93 -20.22 -8.42
C ALA A 12 14.72 -21.17 -9.60
N LEU A 13 15.74 -21.39 -10.46
CA LEU A 13 15.62 -22.28 -11.61
C LEU A 13 15.45 -23.76 -11.25
N ASP A 14 15.90 -24.17 -10.06
CA ASP A 14 15.70 -25.53 -9.52
C ASP A 14 14.25 -25.80 -9.06
N LEU A 15 13.42 -24.75 -8.97
CA LEU A 15 12.03 -24.89 -8.54
C LEU A 15 11.10 -25.40 -9.67
N PRO A 16 10.02 -26.13 -9.31
CA PRO A 16 8.92 -26.42 -10.23
C PRO A 16 8.35 -25.16 -10.90
N PRO A 17 7.81 -25.25 -12.12
CA PRO A 17 7.34 -24.08 -12.88
C PRO A 17 6.39 -23.14 -12.12
N ALA A 18 5.45 -23.68 -11.34
CA ALA A 18 4.52 -22.86 -10.56
C ALA A 18 5.21 -22.04 -9.45
N LEU A 19 6.21 -22.62 -8.79
CA LEU A 19 6.97 -21.92 -7.76
C LEU A 19 7.92 -20.88 -8.36
N ARG A 20 8.45 -21.13 -9.56
CA ARG A 20 9.20 -20.12 -10.32
C ARG A 20 8.35 -18.90 -10.67
N ALA A 21 7.11 -19.13 -11.11
CA ALA A 21 6.17 -18.04 -11.38
C ALA A 21 5.88 -17.22 -10.12
N LEU A 22 5.68 -17.85 -8.96
CA LEU A 22 5.50 -17.17 -7.69
C LEU A 22 6.72 -16.31 -7.31
N VAL A 23 7.94 -16.85 -7.45
CA VAL A 23 9.17 -16.07 -7.16
C VAL A 23 9.28 -14.87 -8.10
N ALA A 24 9.00 -15.05 -9.39
CA ALA A 24 9.02 -13.97 -10.37
C ALA A 24 7.98 -12.86 -10.03
N GLU A 25 6.75 -13.24 -9.67
CA GLU A 25 5.72 -12.31 -9.22
C GLU A 25 6.20 -11.49 -8.02
N LYS A 26 6.72 -12.14 -6.97
CA LYS A 26 7.19 -11.44 -5.77
C LYS A 26 8.36 -10.49 -6.04
N LEU A 27 9.27 -10.87 -6.93
CA LEU A 27 10.35 -9.98 -7.35
C LEU A 27 9.83 -8.77 -8.11
N ILE A 28 8.83 -8.94 -8.98
CA ILE A 28 8.19 -7.82 -9.70
C ILE A 28 7.45 -6.90 -8.72
N GLU A 29 6.61 -7.45 -7.83
CA GLU A 29 5.91 -6.67 -6.79
C GLU A 29 6.89 -5.87 -5.93
N SER A 30 8.07 -6.42 -5.64
CA SER A 30 9.09 -5.73 -4.84
C SER A 30 9.62 -4.46 -5.50
N LEU A 31 9.53 -4.34 -6.83
CA LEU A 31 9.94 -3.14 -7.56
C LEU A 31 8.91 -2.00 -7.43
N ASP A 32 7.64 -2.35 -7.21
CA ASP A 32 6.55 -1.40 -6.99
C ASP A 32 6.53 -0.86 -5.55
N LEU A 33 7.30 -1.48 -4.65
CA LEU A 33 7.64 -0.96 -3.32
C LEU A 33 8.61 0.23 -3.46
N THR A 34 8.18 1.27 -4.16
CA THR A 34 8.72 2.60 -3.91
C THR A 34 8.52 2.88 -2.42
N GLU A 35 9.58 3.34 -1.74
CA GLU A 35 9.46 3.83 -0.37
C GLU A 35 8.26 4.78 -0.33
N VAL A 36 7.16 4.32 0.27
CA VAL A 36 5.99 5.18 0.44
C VAL A 36 6.51 6.35 1.24
N PRO A 37 6.54 7.57 0.66
CA PRO A 37 7.20 8.67 1.31
C PRO A 37 6.55 8.89 2.66
N GLU A 38 7.39 8.97 3.69
CA GLU A 38 6.92 9.22 5.05
C GLU A 38 5.94 10.40 5.05
N LEU A 39 4.76 10.19 5.63
CA LEU A 39 3.76 11.24 5.71
C LEU A 39 4.39 12.47 6.39
N SER A 40 4.19 13.64 5.78
CA SER A 40 4.67 14.89 6.38
C SER A 40 4.16 15.03 7.82
N ALA A 41 4.94 15.69 8.69
CA ALA A 41 4.54 15.94 10.07
C ALA A 41 3.15 16.62 10.16
N LYS A 42 2.84 17.51 9.20
CA LYS A 42 1.54 18.17 9.07
C LYS A 42 0.40 17.16 8.89
N TRP A 43 0.54 16.21 7.95
CA TRP A 43 -0.44 15.16 7.72
C TRP A 43 -0.58 14.21 8.91
N LYS A 44 0.54 13.83 9.54
CA LYS A 44 0.52 13.00 10.77
C LYS A 44 -0.27 13.68 11.89
N ASN A 45 -0.11 14.99 12.07
CA ASN A 45 -0.83 15.76 13.09
C ASN A 45 -2.32 15.88 12.77
N GLU A 46 -2.66 16.18 11.51
CA GLU A 46 -4.05 16.30 11.07
C GLU A 46 -4.82 14.99 11.26
N ILE A 47 -4.22 13.85 10.89
CA ILE A 47 -4.84 12.53 11.05
C ILE A 47 -5.15 12.27 12.53
N ARG A 48 -4.18 12.48 13.42
CA ARG A 48 -4.38 12.30 14.88
C ARG A 48 -5.48 13.21 15.42
N LEU A 49 -5.49 14.48 15.01
CA LEU A 49 -6.51 15.44 15.42
C LEU A 49 -7.90 14.98 14.99
N ARG A 50 -8.06 14.53 13.74
CA ARG A 50 -9.34 14.04 13.22
C ARG A 50 -9.82 12.79 13.94
N CYS A 51 -8.94 11.83 14.23
CA CYS A 51 -9.31 10.66 15.02
C CYS A 51 -9.89 11.10 16.38
N ILE A 52 -9.19 11.98 17.10
CA ILE A 52 -9.66 12.49 18.40
C ILE A 52 -11.01 13.20 18.28
N GLN A 53 -11.22 14.01 17.25
CA GLN A 53 -12.48 14.72 17.03
C GLN A 53 -13.63 13.76 16.75
N ILE A 54 -13.40 12.71 15.95
CA ILE A 54 -14.39 11.69 15.63
C ILE A 54 -14.73 10.88 16.89
N ASP A 55 -13.71 10.40 17.61
CA ASP A 55 -13.87 9.58 18.82
C ASP A 55 -14.63 10.32 19.92
N ARG A 56 -14.45 11.65 20.00
CA ARG A 56 -15.16 12.52 20.96
C ARG A 56 -16.53 12.99 20.47
N GLY A 57 -16.94 12.62 19.25
CA GLY A 57 -18.18 13.13 18.63
C GLY A 57 -18.17 14.65 18.41
N ALA A 58 -16.99 15.26 18.35
CA ALA A 58 -16.82 16.71 18.19
C ALA A 58 -17.05 17.21 16.76
N VAL A 59 -17.27 16.30 15.81
CA VAL A 59 -17.50 16.58 14.40
C VAL A 59 -18.69 15.80 13.86
N LYS A 60 -19.45 16.41 12.95
CA LYS A 60 -20.53 15.74 12.23
C LYS A 60 -19.95 14.88 11.11
N LEU A 61 -20.12 13.57 11.21
CA LEU A 61 -19.71 12.64 10.15
C LEU A 61 -20.64 12.74 8.94
N ARG A 62 -20.11 12.37 7.78
CA ARG A 62 -20.88 12.22 6.54
C ARG A 62 -20.97 10.74 6.23
N ASP A 63 -22.14 10.34 5.76
CA ASP A 63 -22.35 8.99 5.25
C ASP A 63 -21.39 8.70 4.07
N ALA A 64 -20.71 7.55 4.14
CA ALA A 64 -19.65 7.20 3.20
C ALA A 64 -20.21 6.95 1.80
N GLU A 65 -21.34 6.25 1.69
CA GLU A 65 -21.98 5.94 0.41
C GLU A 65 -22.35 7.22 -0.33
N THR A 66 -22.92 8.18 0.38
CA THR A 66 -23.25 9.51 -0.16
C THR A 66 -22.01 10.27 -0.64
N VAL A 67 -20.90 10.21 0.11
CA VAL A 67 -19.63 10.86 -0.26
C VAL A 67 -19.05 10.24 -1.53
N PHE A 68 -18.96 8.90 -1.59
CA PHE A 68 -18.42 8.19 -2.74
C PHE A 68 -19.28 8.37 -3.99
N ALA A 69 -20.60 8.26 -3.88
CA ALA A 69 -21.52 8.49 -4.99
C ALA A 69 -21.32 9.87 -5.62
N LYS A 70 -21.17 10.92 -4.79
CA LYS A 70 -20.87 12.27 -5.26
C LYS A 70 -19.51 12.37 -5.95
N ALA A 71 -18.48 11.73 -5.41
CA ALA A 71 -17.14 11.75 -6.01
C ALA A 71 -17.12 11.05 -7.38
N TYR A 72 -17.74 9.88 -7.50
CA TYR A 72 -17.83 9.16 -8.78
C TYR A 72 -18.61 9.94 -9.83
N ALA A 73 -19.74 10.57 -9.44
CA ALA A 73 -20.50 11.41 -10.34
C ALA A 73 -19.70 12.61 -10.89
N SER A 74 -18.63 13.04 -10.21
CA SER A 74 -17.76 14.15 -10.66
C SER A 74 -16.62 13.73 -11.59
N LEU A 75 -16.49 12.44 -11.91
CA LEU A 75 -15.49 11.92 -12.85
C LEU A 75 -15.99 11.84 -14.30
N VAL A 76 -17.25 12.21 -14.54
CA VAL A 76 -17.93 12.23 -15.85
C VAL A 76 -18.14 13.67 -16.29
#